data_AF-A0A388MAP1-F1
#
_entry.id   AF-A0A388MAP1-F1
#
_cell.length_a   1.000
_cell.length_b   1.000
_cell.length_c   1.000
_cell.angle_alpha   90.00
_cell.angle_beta   90.00
_cell.angle_gamma   90.00
#
_symmetry.space_group_name_H-M   'P 1'
#
loop_
_entity.id
_entity.type
_entity.pdbx_description
1 polymer ?
#
loop_
_entity_poly.entity_id
_entity_poly.type
_entity_poly.pdbx_seq_one_letter_code
_entity_poly.pdbx_strand_id
1 'polypeptide(L)'
;MDFRSDFCGSVFEKYHVLPVQVASLEVNTESIQPEAVFFHNLRDFLLLPGNADLLRTDRDSFIKGFAEFRRTGADISDCREAAEMASQFWMTTACQDIRDEGDEIAPMQEKLIEFALSHSNWFLAKMFQRSGADITNESDSALALKMFDFLRNETIFSQSIDELCALTHLIDFDLLGADDQRFPLRMLMWDDYRHWNKEVGWFAEIRDRETDLPIAKADGWGPPFDGTKLEILAEEAVEQRYKPHSNVPTVQRASGCFSDFDFDGERTVLFCNKDFFDFDSTNVTDIFTVLGNGKMLAIWELRKAYFVRYERDHISFSGRSEFERLIPVAASLCYLHNPERRGGDFDSVVRLFGLRTSSLEQARHRDGDRHGRNRRRFESIFKGTCWEQLPEELIGSIVEFLPNPQRHRLRPSKPQA
;
A
#
# COMPACT_ATOMS: atom_id res chain seq x y z
N MET A 1 1.06 8.64 13.04
CA MET A 1 1.32 7.25 13.46
C MET A 1 2.83 7.05 13.47
N ASP A 2 3.41 6.67 14.61
CA ASP A 2 4.79 6.26 14.74
C ASP A 2 4.89 4.73 14.65
N PHE A 3 5.36 4.22 13.52
CA PHE A 3 5.47 2.79 13.25
C PHE A 3 6.36 2.03 14.25
N ARG A 4 7.20 2.73 15.03
CA ARG A 4 8.07 2.10 16.03
C ARG A 4 7.37 1.76 17.33
N SER A 5 6.32 2.50 17.69
CA SER A 5 5.67 2.40 19.00
C SER A 5 4.19 2.10 18.93
N ASP A 6 3.52 2.55 17.87
CA ASP A 6 2.07 2.48 17.77
C ASP A 6 1.61 1.02 17.58
N PHE A 7 2.53 0.15 17.16
CA PHE A 7 2.29 -1.28 17.00
C PHE A 7 2.56 -2.10 18.26
N CYS A 8 3.10 -1.52 19.34
CA CYS A 8 3.25 -2.24 20.60
C CYS A 8 1.87 -2.60 21.19
N GLY A 9 1.65 -3.86 21.49
CA GLY A 9 0.38 -4.46 21.91
C GLY A 9 -0.66 -4.59 20.80
N SER A 10 -0.29 -4.31 19.54
CA SER A 10 -1.20 -4.43 18.40
C SER A 10 -1.36 -5.87 17.94
N VAL A 11 -2.34 -6.08 17.06
CA VAL A 11 -2.54 -7.35 16.36
C VAL A 11 -1.27 -7.75 15.59
N PHE A 12 -0.57 -6.80 14.99
CA PHE A 12 0.66 -7.08 14.22
C PHE A 12 1.78 -7.64 15.11
N GLU A 13 2.01 -7.03 16.28
CA GLU A 13 3.01 -7.52 17.23
C GLU A 13 2.65 -8.91 17.78
N LYS A 14 1.35 -9.16 18.03
CA LYS A 14 0.85 -10.49 18.43
C LYS A 14 1.16 -11.57 17.39
N TYR A 15 1.20 -11.20 16.11
CA TYR A 15 1.57 -12.08 15.00
C TYR A 15 3.02 -11.90 14.55
N HIS A 16 3.87 -11.27 15.36
CA HIS A 16 5.30 -11.10 15.09
C HIS A 16 5.60 -10.38 13.77
N VAL A 17 4.65 -9.56 13.30
CA VAL A 17 4.81 -8.66 12.16
C VAL A 17 5.15 -7.28 12.70
N LEU A 18 6.30 -6.75 12.31
CA LEU A 18 6.77 -5.42 12.69
C LEU A 18 6.72 -4.49 11.48
N PRO A 19 5.69 -3.64 11.36
CA PRO A 19 5.56 -2.74 10.23
C PRO A 19 6.67 -1.68 10.26
N VAL A 20 7.26 -1.40 9.11
CA VAL A 20 8.31 -0.39 9.01
C VAL A 20 7.91 0.79 8.12
N GLN A 21 7.36 0.50 6.95
CA GLN A 21 6.89 1.50 6.00
C GLN A 21 5.65 1.00 5.27
N VAL A 22 4.73 1.91 4.97
CA VAL A 22 3.67 1.70 3.99
C VAL A 22 3.71 2.87 3.01
N ALA A 23 3.76 2.58 1.72
CA ALA A 23 3.51 3.53 0.66
C ALA A 23 2.31 3.07 -0.16
N SER A 24 1.51 4.01 -0.64
CA SER A 24 0.42 3.73 -1.58
C SER A 24 0.55 4.64 -2.79
N LEU A 25 0.26 4.08 -3.95
CA LEU A 25 0.16 4.78 -5.22
C LEU A 25 -1.25 4.57 -5.75
N GLU A 26 -2.02 5.64 -5.84
CA GLU A 26 -3.33 5.69 -6.46
C GLU A 26 -3.16 6.36 -7.82
N VAL A 27 -3.03 5.55 -8.87
CA VAL A 27 -2.88 6.05 -10.24
C VAL A 27 -4.20 6.58 -10.79
N ASN A 28 -5.33 6.21 -10.16
CA ASN A 28 -6.64 6.64 -10.61
C ASN A 28 -7.58 7.07 -9.46
N THR A 29 -7.74 8.38 -9.24
CA THR A 29 -8.38 8.91 -8.04
C THR A 29 -9.92 8.93 -8.09
N GLU A 30 -10.58 7.79 -8.39
CA GLU A 30 -12.05 7.67 -8.29
C GLU A 30 -12.57 8.06 -6.90
N SER A 31 -11.77 7.79 -5.87
CA SER A 31 -12.13 8.06 -4.48
C SER A 31 -12.14 9.55 -4.12
N ILE A 32 -11.44 10.39 -4.89
CA ILE A 32 -11.31 11.82 -4.57
C ILE A 32 -12.34 12.67 -5.32
N GLN A 33 -12.81 12.26 -6.51
CA GLN A 33 -13.99 12.76 -7.26
C GLN A 33 -14.24 11.87 -8.50
N PRO A 34 -15.34 12.00 -9.27
CA PRO A 34 -15.61 11.29 -10.54
C PRO A 34 -14.62 11.59 -11.70
N GLU A 35 -13.42 12.01 -11.35
CA GLU A 35 -12.35 12.58 -12.15
C GLU A 35 -11.27 11.55 -12.51
N ALA A 36 -11.54 10.27 -12.26
CA ALA A 36 -10.70 9.08 -12.53
C ALA A 36 -10.40 8.78 -14.00
N VAL A 37 -10.43 9.85 -14.77
CA VAL A 37 -10.13 9.89 -16.17
C VAL A 37 -9.18 11.06 -16.35
N PHE A 38 -8.44 11.52 -15.34
CA PHE A 38 -7.63 12.74 -15.46
C PHE A 38 -6.58 12.61 -16.56
N PHE A 39 -5.72 11.60 -16.47
CA PHE A 39 -4.67 11.36 -17.47
C PHE A 39 -5.26 10.89 -18.81
N HIS A 40 -6.38 10.16 -18.77
CA HIS A 40 -7.12 9.77 -19.97
C HIS A 40 -7.73 10.98 -20.69
N ASN A 41 -8.38 11.90 -19.97
CA ASN A 41 -8.90 13.16 -20.50
C ASN A 41 -7.77 14.05 -21.00
N LEU A 42 -6.63 14.12 -20.29
CA LEU A 42 -5.47 14.90 -20.72
C LEU A 42 -4.92 14.34 -22.03
N ARG A 43 -4.76 13.02 -22.12
CA ARG A 43 -4.38 12.32 -23.36
C ARG A 43 -5.37 12.64 -24.48
N ASP A 44 -6.66 12.39 -24.27
CA ASP A 44 -7.69 12.59 -25.29
C ASP A 44 -7.74 14.03 -25.76
N PHE A 45 -7.65 14.99 -24.83
CA PHE A 45 -7.60 16.41 -25.15
C PHE A 45 -6.35 16.77 -25.96
N LEU A 46 -5.18 16.21 -25.63
CA LEU A 46 -3.94 16.44 -26.39
C LEU A 46 -4.01 15.86 -27.81
N LEU A 47 -4.72 14.75 -28.00
CA LEU A 47 -4.90 14.09 -29.29
C LEU A 47 -5.92 14.80 -30.21
N LEU A 48 -6.74 15.70 -29.69
CA LEU A 48 -7.64 16.50 -30.52
C LEU A 48 -6.87 17.49 -31.42
N PRO A 49 -7.32 17.70 -32.68
CA PRO A 49 -6.63 18.59 -33.62
C PRO A 49 -6.41 20.00 -33.06
N GLY A 50 -5.16 20.46 -33.09
CA GLY A 50 -4.76 21.81 -32.67
C GLY A 50 -4.47 21.98 -31.18
N ASN A 51 -4.86 21.04 -30.32
CA ASN A 51 -4.68 21.21 -28.87
C ASN A 51 -3.22 21.09 -28.42
N ALA A 52 -2.45 20.18 -29.01
CA ALA A 52 -1.00 20.15 -28.79
C ALA A 52 -0.30 21.44 -29.26
N ASP A 53 -0.83 22.11 -30.29
CA ASP A 53 -0.28 23.38 -30.76
C ASP A 53 -0.70 24.53 -29.83
N LEU A 54 -1.93 24.51 -29.29
CA LEU A 54 -2.36 25.43 -28.23
C LEU A 54 -1.46 25.33 -27.00
N LEU A 55 -1.11 24.12 -26.57
CA LEU A 55 -0.19 23.91 -25.45
C LEU A 55 1.14 24.66 -25.65
N ARG A 56 1.63 24.76 -26.90
CA ARG A 56 2.89 25.42 -27.26
C ARG A 56 2.74 26.93 -27.48
N THR A 57 1.61 27.37 -28.03
CA THR A 57 1.44 28.73 -28.54
C THR A 57 0.59 29.63 -27.66
N ASP A 58 -0.43 29.07 -27.00
CA ASP A 58 -1.37 29.78 -26.13
C ASP A 58 -1.83 28.85 -24.99
N ARG A 59 -0.99 28.81 -23.96
CA ARG A 59 -1.19 27.96 -22.80
C ARG A 59 -2.45 28.28 -22.01
N ASP A 60 -2.87 29.55 -21.94
CA ASP A 60 -4.08 29.94 -21.22
C ASP A 60 -5.34 29.42 -21.95
N SER A 61 -5.35 29.50 -23.28
CA SER A 61 -6.39 28.87 -24.10
C SER A 61 -6.40 27.35 -23.97
N PHE A 62 -5.22 26.71 -23.90
CA PHE A 62 -5.13 25.28 -23.61
C PHE A 62 -5.75 24.92 -22.26
N ILE A 63 -5.37 25.63 -21.18
CA ILE A 63 -5.88 25.38 -19.81
C ILE A 63 -7.40 25.54 -19.78
N LYS A 64 -7.92 26.62 -20.38
CA LYS A 64 -9.36 26.88 -20.45
C LYS A 64 -10.09 25.80 -21.25
N GLY A 65 -9.57 25.44 -22.42
CA GLY A 65 -10.13 24.39 -23.27
C GLY A 65 -10.12 23.02 -22.57
N PHE A 66 -9.05 22.71 -21.84
CA PHE A 66 -8.95 21.45 -21.09
C PHE A 66 -9.93 21.41 -19.90
N ALA A 67 -10.05 22.52 -19.17
CA ALA A 67 -11.04 22.66 -18.10
C ALA A 67 -12.48 22.50 -18.62
N GLU A 68 -12.79 23.09 -19.79
CA GLU A 68 -14.08 22.92 -20.47
C GLU A 68 -14.29 21.47 -20.94
N PHE A 69 -13.26 20.82 -21.48
CA PHE A 69 -13.29 19.43 -21.94
C PHE A 69 -13.62 18.44 -20.81
N ARG A 70 -13.04 18.64 -19.61
CA ARG A 70 -13.32 17.83 -18.42
C ARG A 70 -14.76 17.96 -17.89
N ARG A 71 -15.55 18.92 -18.38
CA ARG A 71 -16.89 19.32 -17.87
C ARG A 71 -16.84 19.94 -16.46
N THR A 72 -17.99 20.39 -15.96
CA THR A 72 -18.11 21.20 -14.72
C THR A 72 -17.55 20.49 -13.50
N GLY A 73 -16.58 21.13 -12.83
CA GLY A 73 -16.00 20.67 -11.57
C GLY A 73 -14.47 20.67 -11.53
N ALA A 74 -13.80 20.72 -12.70
CA ALA A 74 -12.34 20.70 -12.77
C ALA A 74 -11.72 21.89 -12.03
N ASP A 75 -10.83 21.59 -11.07
CA ASP A 75 -10.00 22.60 -10.42
C ASP A 75 -9.05 23.22 -11.46
N ILE A 76 -9.12 24.55 -11.62
CA ILE A 76 -8.27 25.30 -12.54
C ILE A 76 -6.78 25.13 -12.15
N SER A 77 -6.45 24.93 -10.87
CA SER A 77 -5.06 24.67 -10.47
C SER A 77 -4.57 23.35 -11.06
N ASP A 78 -5.40 22.32 -11.05
CA ASP A 78 -5.05 21.01 -11.63
C ASP A 78 -4.86 21.11 -13.13
N CYS A 79 -5.72 21.84 -13.84
CA CYS A 79 -5.54 22.08 -15.28
C CYS A 79 -4.25 22.85 -15.60
N ARG A 80 -3.83 23.79 -14.74
CA ARG A 80 -2.59 24.55 -14.90
C ARG A 80 -1.35 23.67 -14.73
N GLU A 81 -1.33 22.85 -13.69
CA GLU A 81 -0.27 21.87 -13.44
C GLU A 81 -0.23 20.79 -14.53
N ALA A 82 -1.40 20.37 -15.03
CA ALA A 82 -1.51 19.49 -16.21
C ALA A 82 -0.83 20.10 -17.43
N ALA A 83 -1.12 21.37 -17.72
CA ALA A 83 -0.54 22.07 -18.86
C ALA A 83 0.98 22.26 -18.71
N GLU A 84 1.49 22.51 -17.50
CA GLU A 84 2.94 22.56 -17.25
C GLU A 84 3.57 21.21 -17.58
N MET A 85 3.06 20.15 -16.94
CA MET A 85 3.58 18.79 -17.08
C MET A 85 3.49 18.31 -18.53
N ALA A 86 2.35 18.49 -19.19
CA ALA A 86 2.15 18.12 -20.58
C ALA A 86 3.09 18.89 -21.51
N SER A 87 3.32 20.18 -21.27
CA SER A 87 4.25 20.97 -22.07
C SER A 87 5.68 20.47 -21.93
N GLN A 88 6.12 20.13 -20.71
CA GLN A 88 7.44 19.55 -20.48
C GLN A 88 7.58 18.17 -21.10
N PHE A 89 6.58 17.32 -20.92
CA PHE A 89 6.49 16.02 -21.57
C PHE A 89 6.67 16.16 -23.08
N TRP A 90 5.86 17.01 -23.73
CA TRP A 90 5.89 17.22 -25.17
C TRP A 90 7.21 17.75 -25.73
N MET A 91 8.00 18.45 -24.90
CA MET A 91 9.31 18.96 -25.28
C MET A 91 10.45 17.95 -25.07
N THR A 92 10.27 17.01 -24.14
CA THR A 92 11.30 16.03 -23.76
C THR A 92 11.17 14.72 -24.54
N THR A 93 9.95 14.21 -24.69
CA THR A 93 9.67 13.08 -25.57
C THR A 93 9.54 13.61 -26.98
N ALA A 94 10.33 13.11 -27.94
CA ALA A 94 10.21 13.47 -29.35
C ALA A 94 8.85 13.02 -29.93
N CYS A 95 7.76 13.70 -29.57
CA CYS A 95 6.37 13.36 -29.89
C CYS A 95 6.05 13.37 -31.40
N GLN A 96 7.04 13.62 -32.25
CA GLN A 96 6.90 13.42 -33.69
C GLN A 96 6.63 11.94 -34.01
N ASP A 97 7.21 11.00 -33.26
CA ASP A 97 7.03 9.57 -33.50
C ASP A 97 5.63 9.04 -33.12
N ILE A 98 4.95 9.70 -32.17
CA ILE A 98 3.64 9.25 -31.65
C ILE A 98 2.51 9.49 -32.66
N ARG A 99 2.66 10.42 -33.61
CA ARG A 99 1.60 10.73 -34.60
C ARG A 99 1.55 9.74 -35.77
N ASP A 100 2.64 9.04 -36.04
CA ASP A 100 2.78 8.15 -37.20
C ASP A 100 2.43 6.68 -36.86
N GLU A 101 2.48 6.30 -35.58
CA GLU A 101 2.07 4.99 -35.08
C GLU A 101 0.56 4.96 -34.80
N GLY A 102 -0.22 4.86 -35.87
CA GLY A 102 -1.67 5.05 -35.90
C GLY A 102 -2.56 4.12 -35.06
N ASP A 103 -2.07 3.41 -34.05
CA ASP A 103 -2.90 2.47 -33.27
C ASP A 103 -2.60 2.33 -31.76
N GLU A 104 -1.60 3.02 -31.18
CA GLU A 104 -1.28 2.81 -29.76
C GLU A 104 -1.58 4.03 -28.87
N ILE A 105 -2.87 4.16 -28.48
CA ILE A 105 -3.38 5.19 -27.55
C ILE A 105 -2.91 4.93 -26.10
N ALA A 106 -2.81 3.66 -25.69
CA ALA A 106 -2.45 3.26 -24.32
C ALA A 106 -1.02 3.69 -23.89
N PRO A 107 0.03 3.52 -24.72
CA PRO A 107 1.38 3.94 -24.37
C PRO A 107 1.52 5.44 -24.07
N MET A 108 0.69 6.30 -24.65
CA MET A 108 0.76 7.74 -24.35
C MET A 108 0.30 8.04 -22.93
N GLN A 109 -0.78 7.39 -22.45
CA GLN A 109 -1.25 7.57 -21.08
C GLN A 109 -0.23 7.08 -20.06
N GLU A 110 0.36 5.91 -20.30
CA GLU A 110 1.41 5.36 -19.43
C GLU A 110 2.59 6.30 -19.32
N LYS A 111 3.09 6.78 -20.45
CA LYS A 111 4.22 7.73 -20.51
C LYS A 111 3.88 9.04 -19.80
N LEU A 112 2.65 9.53 -19.89
CA LEU A 112 2.22 10.72 -19.16
C LEU A 112 2.22 10.50 -17.65
N ILE A 113 1.74 9.35 -17.17
CA ILE A 113 1.75 9.00 -15.75
C ILE A 113 3.19 8.84 -15.25
N GLU A 114 4.02 8.06 -15.95
CA GLU A 114 5.44 7.87 -15.64
C GLU A 114 6.18 9.21 -15.58
N PHE A 115 5.92 10.09 -16.55
CA PHE A 115 6.49 11.43 -16.58
C PHE A 115 6.02 12.27 -15.40
N ALA A 116 4.72 12.25 -15.07
CA ALA A 116 4.16 12.98 -13.94
C ALA A 116 4.75 12.52 -12.60
N LEU A 117 4.91 11.20 -12.39
CA LEU A 117 5.54 10.65 -11.18
C LEU A 117 7.02 11.02 -11.05
N SER A 118 7.71 11.17 -12.19
CA SER A 118 9.15 11.47 -12.23
C SER A 118 9.45 12.98 -12.14
N HIS A 119 8.61 13.83 -12.72
CA HIS A 119 8.93 15.24 -12.98
C HIS A 119 7.94 16.24 -12.34
N SER A 120 6.81 15.79 -11.81
CA SER A 120 5.84 16.68 -11.16
C SER A 120 5.63 16.33 -9.69
N ASN A 121 6.24 17.14 -8.81
CA ASN A 121 6.00 17.05 -7.36
C ASN A 121 4.52 17.22 -7.00
N TRP A 122 3.76 18.00 -7.79
CA TRP A 122 2.33 18.19 -7.58
C TRP A 122 1.55 16.89 -7.78
N PHE A 123 1.72 16.24 -8.94
CA PHE A 123 1.03 14.99 -9.24
C PHE A 123 1.53 13.84 -8.36
N LEU A 124 2.84 13.79 -8.08
CA LEU A 124 3.40 12.83 -7.14
C LEU A 124 2.74 12.99 -5.76
N ALA A 125 2.65 14.21 -5.21
CA ALA A 125 2.03 14.44 -3.91
C ALA A 125 0.53 14.10 -3.86
N LYS A 126 -0.17 14.14 -5.00
CA LYS A 126 -1.58 13.74 -5.10
C LYS A 126 -1.77 12.23 -5.21
N MET A 127 -0.93 11.54 -5.99
CA MET A 127 -1.08 10.12 -6.26
C MET A 127 -0.34 9.23 -5.27
N PHE A 128 0.74 9.72 -4.69
CA PHE A 128 1.63 8.95 -3.84
C PHE A 128 1.56 9.41 -2.39
N GLN A 129 1.49 8.43 -1.50
CA GLN A 129 1.41 8.68 -0.08
C GLN A 129 2.28 7.67 0.68
N ARG A 130 3.23 8.14 1.49
CA ARG A 130 4.11 7.30 2.33
C ARG A 130 3.91 7.56 3.83
N SER A 131 4.04 6.51 4.64
CA SER A 131 4.04 6.52 6.10
C SER A 131 5.10 5.55 6.63
N GLY A 132 5.70 5.86 7.77
CA GLY A 132 6.71 5.00 8.41
C GLY A 132 8.15 5.51 8.24
N ALA A 133 9.11 4.62 8.40
CA ALA A 133 10.54 4.95 8.30
C ALA A 133 11.09 4.58 6.93
N ASP A 134 11.75 5.55 6.29
CA ASP A 134 12.58 5.29 5.11
C ASP A 134 13.82 4.49 5.52
N ILE A 135 13.87 3.21 5.16
CA ILE A 135 14.94 2.29 5.56
C ILE A 135 16.09 2.33 4.54
N THR A 136 15.74 2.53 3.28
CA THR A 136 16.58 2.36 2.10
C THR A 136 17.03 3.70 1.51
N ASN A 137 16.55 4.82 2.06
CA ASN A 137 16.71 6.17 1.51
C ASN A 137 16.16 6.27 0.07
N GLU A 138 15.06 5.56 -0.21
CA GLU A 138 14.41 5.62 -1.51
C GLU A 138 13.56 6.90 -1.60
N SER A 139 13.70 7.63 -2.71
CA SER A 139 12.86 8.81 -2.96
C SER A 139 11.41 8.41 -3.21
N ASP A 140 10.48 9.32 -2.90
CA ASP A 140 9.05 9.12 -3.17
C ASP A 140 8.80 8.85 -4.67
N SER A 141 9.51 9.53 -5.56
CA SER A 141 9.44 9.31 -7.01
C SER A 141 9.91 7.90 -7.41
N ALA A 142 11.01 7.42 -6.84
CA ALA A 142 11.54 6.09 -7.15
C ALA A 142 10.58 4.98 -6.66
N LEU A 143 10.00 5.15 -5.46
CA LEU A 143 8.99 4.22 -4.93
C LEU A 143 7.73 4.25 -5.79
N ALA A 144 7.24 5.43 -6.14
CA ALA A 144 6.06 5.57 -6.99
C ALA A 144 6.27 4.93 -8.37
N LEU A 145 7.42 5.16 -9.01
CA LEU A 145 7.76 4.52 -10.28
C LEU A 145 7.87 3.00 -10.14
N LYS A 146 8.49 2.48 -9.08
CA LYS A 146 8.55 1.04 -8.81
C LYS A 146 7.16 0.42 -8.68
N MET A 147 6.25 1.11 -8.00
CA MET A 147 4.85 0.67 -7.84
C MET A 147 4.07 0.77 -9.15
N PHE A 148 4.34 1.79 -9.97
CA PHE A 148 3.75 1.92 -11.31
C PHE A 148 4.27 0.86 -12.28
N ASP A 149 5.56 0.55 -12.24
CA ASP A 149 6.17 -0.53 -13.03
C ASP A 149 5.61 -1.90 -12.63
N PHE A 150 5.36 -2.11 -11.33
CA PHE A 150 4.70 -3.31 -10.84
C PHE A 150 3.30 -3.45 -11.43
N LEU A 151 2.50 -2.38 -11.43
CA LEU A 151 1.19 -2.35 -12.11
C LEU A 151 1.29 -2.67 -13.60
N ARG A 152 2.26 -2.06 -14.29
CA ARG A 152 2.47 -2.23 -15.72
C ARG A 152 2.90 -3.65 -16.09
N ASN A 153 3.75 -4.29 -15.28
CA ASN A 153 4.27 -5.62 -15.55
C ASN A 153 3.27 -6.73 -15.18
N GLU A 154 2.49 -6.50 -14.11
CA GLU A 154 1.45 -7.42 -13.64
C GLU A 154 0.10 -7.14 -14.31
N THR A 155 0.09 -6.54 -15.51
CA THR A 155 -1.04 -6.66 -16.45
C THR A 155 -1.15 -8.10 -16.95
N ILE A 156 -1.41 -8.99 -15.99
CA ILE A 156 -2.04 -10.29 -16.07
C ILE A 156 -3.41 -10.17 -16.78
N PHE A 157 -4.01 -8.99 -16.75
CA PHE A 157 -5.18 -8.65 -17.55
C PHE A 157 -4.70 -8.20 -18.92
N SER A 158 -5.07 -8.92 -19.97
CA SER A 158 -5.02 -8.47 -21.36
C SER A 158 -5.91 -7.23 -21.63
N GLN A 159 -6.21 -6.45 -20.60
CA GLN A 159 -7.02 -5.26 -20.59
C GLN A 159 -6.07 -4.06 -20.66
N SER A 160 -6.44 -3.09 -21.50
CA SER A 160 -5.71 -1.85 -21.67
C SER A 160 -5.57 -1.11 -20.34
N ILE A 161 -4.47 -0.37 -20.19
CA ILE A 161 -4.20 0.55 -19.06
C ILE A 161 -5.32 1.56 -18.83
N ASP A 162 -6.17 1.80 -19.83
CA ASP A 162 -7.42 2.54 -19.72
C ASP A 162 -8.34 2.05 -18.58
N GLU A 163 -8.19 0.82 -18.11
CA GLU A 163 -8.97 0.24 -17.01
C GLU A 163 -8.18 0.12 -15.69
N LEU A 164 -6.99 0.71 -15.57
CA LEU A 164 -6.19 0.65 -14.33
C LEU A 164 -6.77 1.57 -13.23
N CYS A 165 -7.95 1.27 -12.70
CA CYS A 165 -8.38 1.75 -11.38
C CYS A 165 -7.77 0.83 -10.32
N ALA A 166 -6.46 0.99 -10.14
CA ALA A 166 -5.62 0.11 -9.35
C ALA A 166 -4.94 0.89 -8.22
N LEU A 167 -5.07 0.38 -7.00
CA LEU A 167 -4.39 0.92 -5.84
C LEU A 167 -3.20 0.00 -5.55
N THR A 168 -2.00 0.54 -5.66
CA THR A 168 -0.79 -0.22 -5.34
C THR A 168 -0.31 0.16 -3.97
N HIS A 169 0.18 -0.82 -3.24
CA HIS A 169 0.81 -0.66 -1.95
C HIS A 169 2.22 -1.25 -1.99
N LEU A 170 3.16 -0.54 -1.37
CA LEU A 170 4.46 -1.08 -1.00
C LEU A 170 4.52 -1.11 0.51
N ILE A 171 4.67 -2.30 1.08
CA ILE A 171 4.63 -2.54 2.52
C ILE A 171 5.96 -3.15 2.92
N ASP A 172 6.76 -2.40 3.66
CA ASP A 172 7.97 -2.91 4.31
C ASP A 172 7.64 -3.33 5.73
N PHE A 173 7.97 -4.57 6.06
CA PHE A 173 7.75 -5.15 7.38
C PHE A 173 8.89 -6.12 7.71
N ASP A 174 9.12 -6.33 9.00
CA ASP A 174 10.02 -7.38 9.47
C ASP A 174 9.17 -8.48 10.11
N LEU A 175 9.43 -9.74 9.76
CA LEU A 175 8.94 -10.85 10.56
C LEU A 175 9.94 -11.13 11.68
N LEU A 176 9.46 -11.24 12.92
CA LEU A 176 10.29 -11.60 14.05
C LEU A 176 10.24 -13.11 14.24
N GLY A 177 11.37 -13.80 14.13
CA GLY A 177 11.48 -15.23 14.42
C GLY A 177 11.46 -15.54 15.93
N ALA A 178 11.28 -16.81 16.27
CA ALA A 178 11.32 -17.31 17.66
C ALA A 178 12.67 -17.10 18.35
N ASP A 179 13.72 -16.82 17.60
CA ASP A 179 15.06 -16.47 18.06
C ASP A 179 15.33 -14.95 18.08
N ASP A 180 14.28 -14.14 18.01
CA ASP A 180 14.31 -12.68 17.96
C ASP A 180 15.07 -12.11 16.74
N GLN A 181 15.41 -12.95 15.75
CA GLN A 181 15.99 -12.48 14.49
C GLN A 181 14.90 -11.91 13.60
N ARG A 182 15.28 -10.87 12.83
CA ARG A 182 14.38 -10.22 11.89
C ARG A 182 14.57 -10.80 10.50
N PHE A 183 13.46 -11.11 9.84
CA PHE A 183 13.42 -11.37 8.41
C PHE A 183 12.79 -10.15 7.71
N PRO A 184 13.61 -9.24 7.16
CA PRO A 184 13.12 -8.03 6.51
C PRO A 184 12.50 -8.34 5.15
N LEU A 185 11.22 -8.01 4.99
CA LEU A 185 10.46 -8.26 3.78
C LEU A 185 9.91 -6.96 3.20
N ARG A 186 9.66 -7.00 1.90
CA ARG A 186 8.95 -5.98 1.13
C ARG A 186 7.85 -6.65 0.35
N MET A 187 6.63 -6.15 0.48
CA MET A 187 5.47 -6.59 -0.28
C MET A 187 5.04 -5.51 -1.24
N LEU A 188 5.02 -5.81 -2.53
CA LEU A 188 4.30 -5.04 -3.54
C LEU A 188 2.93 -5.68 -3.69
N MET A 189 1.87 -4.91 -3.46
CA MET A 189 0.51 -5.40 -3.48
C MET A 189 -0.34 -4.54 -4.39
N TRP A 190 -1.06 -5.18 -5.29
CA TRP A 190 -2.08 -4.60 -6.13
C TRP A 190 -3.46 -4.94 -5.58
N ASP A 191 -4.32 -3.94 -5.52
CA ASP A 191 -5.72 -4.09 -5.13
C ASP A 191 -6.62 -3.39 -6.14
N ASP A 192 -7.53 -4.16 -6.73
CA ASP A 192 -8.53 -3.66 -7.66
C ASP A 192 -9.71 -3.07 -6.89
N TYR A 193 -10.04 -1.82 -7.20
CA TYR A 193 -11.22 -1.15 -6.65
C TYR A 193 -12.23 -0.71 -7.71
N ARG A 194 -12.06 -1.07 -9.00
CA ARG A 194 -12.97 -0.73 -10.11
C ARG A 194 -14.43 -1.00 -9.78
N HIS A 195 -14.68 -2.03 -8.97
CA HIS A 195 -16.00 -2.41 -8.56
C HIS A 195 -16.02 -2.66 -7.05
N TRP A 196 -16.30 -1.62 -6.27
CA TRP A 196 -16.77 -1.75 -4.89
C TRP A 196 -17.84 -2.84 -4.69
N ASN A 197 -18.54 -3.23 -5.78
CA ASN A 197 -19.60 -4.23 -5.81
C ASN A 197 -19.20 -5.58 -6.45
N LYS A 198 -17.99 -5.75 -6.98
CA LYS A 198 -17.54 -7.02 -7.57
C LYS A 198 -16.13 -7.36 -7.09
N GLU A 199 -15.95 -8.60 -6.66
CA GLU A 199 -14.69 -9.17 -6.21
C GLU A 199 -13.69 -9.24 -7.38
N VAL A 200 -12.95 -8.16 -7.64
CA VAL A 200 -11.93 -8.17 -8.71
C VAL A 200 -10.55 -8.62 -8.20
N GLY A 201 -10.49 -9.01 -6.93
CA GLY A 201 -9.33 -9.66 -6.35
C GLY A 201 -8.22 -8.75 -5.86
N TRP A 202 -7.11 -9.36 -5.45
CA TRP A 202 -5.87 -8.68 -5.08
C TRP A 202 -4.67 -9.58 -5.39
N PHE A 203 -3.53 -8.97 -5.69
CA PHE A 203 -2.27 -9.67 -5.94
C PHE A 203 -1.18 -9.09 -5.07
N ALA A 204 -0.24 -9.93 -4.62
CA ALA A 204 0.97 -9.45 -3.98
C ALA A 204 2.19 -10.28 -4.34
N GLU A 205 3.31 -9.58 -4.47
CA GLU A 205 4.64 -10.16 -4.55
C GLU A 205 5.43 -9.77 -3.30
N ILE A 206 5.99 -10.77 -2.62
CA ILE A 206 6.76 -10.60 -1.40
C ILE A 206 8.21 -10.95 -1.69
N ARG A 207 9.11 -10.01 -1.41
CA ARG A 207 10.55 -10.13 -1.61
C ARG A 207 11.29 -9.95 -0.29
N ASP A 208 12.44 -10.60 -0.20
CA ASP A 208 13.45 -10.31 0.81
C ASP A 208 14.03 -8.91 0.54
N ARG A 209 13.90 -8.00 1.50
CA ARG A 209 14.27 -6.60 1.29
C ARG A 209 15.79 -6.39 1.19
N GLU A 210 16.60 -7.33 1.68
CA GLU A 210 18.06 -7.22 1.65
C GLU A 210 18.65 -7.83 0.38
N THR A 211 18.04 -8.89 -0.14
CA THR A 211 18.56 -9.64 -1.31
C THR A 211 17.75 -9.42 -2.58
N ASP A 212 16.58 -8.76 -2.47
CA ASP A 212 15.57 -8.63 -3.52
C ASP A 212 15.07 -9.97 -4.11
N LEU A 213 15.33 -11.08 -3.40
CA LEU A 213 14.91 -12.42 -3.79
C LEU A 213 13.37 -12.54 -3.63
N PRO A 214 12.63 -13.00 -4.65
CA PRO A 214 11.21 -13.31 -4.51
C PRO A 214 11.00 -14.48 -3.54
N ILE A 215 10.23 -14.22 -2.49
CA ILE A 215 9.96 -15.18 -1.40
C ILE A 215 8.60 -15.84 -1.57
N ALA A 216 7.58 -15.05 -1.91
CA ALA A 216 6.21 -15.55 -2.04
C ALA A 216 5.37 -14.70 -2.99
N LYS A 217 4.28 -15.28 -3.49
CA LYS A 217 3.21 -14.58 -4.19
C LYS A 217 1.87 -14.90 -3.54
N ALA A 218 0.97 -13.93 -3.52
CA ALA A 218 -0.41 -14.10 -3.11
C ALA A 218 -1.32 -13.62 -4.24
N ASP A 219 -2.33 -14.40 -4.56
CA ASP A 219 -3.19 -14.15 -5.70
C ASP A 219 -4.63 -14.50 -5.34
N GLY A 220 -5.44 -13.49 -5.06
CA GLY A 220 -6.85 -13.62 -4.73
C GLY A 220 -7.72 -13.20 -5.88
N TRP A 221 -7.84 -14.03 -6.91
CA TRP A 221 -8.74 -13.76 -8.04
C TRP A 221 -10.21 -13.72 -7.62
N GLY A 222 -10.99 -12.98 -8.39
CA GLY A 222 -12.44 -13.09 -8.40
C GLY A 222 -12.95 -14.41 -9.02
N PRO A 223 -14.28 -14.57 -9.12
CA PRO A 223 -14.94 -15.80 -9.56
C PRO A 223 -14.32 -16.43 -10.83
N PRO A 224 -14.21 -17.77 -10.89
CA PRO A 224 -14.90 -18.74 -10.05
C PRO A 224 -14.15 -19.15 -8.76
N PHE A 225 -12.97 -18.59 -8.51
CA PHE A 225 -12.15 -18.97 -7.38
C PHE A 225 -12.43 -18.00 -6.23
N ASP A 226 -13.34 -18.36 -5.33
CA ASP A 226 -13.68 -17.54 -4.15
C ASP A 226 -12.53 -17.51 -3.11
N GLY A 227 -11.28 -17.28 -3.51
CA GLY A 227 -10.21 -17.26 -2.54
C GLY A 227 -8.82 -16.81 -2.98
N THR A 228 -8.00 -16.50 -1.98
CA THR A 228 -6.59 -16.14 -2.14
C THR A 228 -5.70 -17.38 -2.17
N LYS A 229 -5.00 -17.62 -3.27
CA LYS A 229 -3.92 -18.61 -3.37
C LYS A 229 -2.61 -17.97 -2.93
N LEU A 230 -1.95 -18.54 -1.93
CA LEU A 230 -0.61 -18.13 -1.52
C LEU A 230 0.42 -19.20 -1.89
N GLU A 231 1.53 -18.79 -2.50
CA GLU A 231 2.59 -19.65 -3.02
C GLU A 231 3.96 -19.19 -2.51
N ILE A 232 4.71 -20.09 -1.86
CA ILE A 232 6.09 -19.85 -1.43
C ILE A 232 7.05 -20.23 -2.55
N LEU A 233 7.86 -19.27 -2.99
CA LEU A 233 8.79 -19.44 -4.11
C LEU A 233 10.20 -19.82 -3.66
N ALA A 234 10.59 -19.45 -2.43
CA ALA A 234 11.93 -19.67 -1.89
C ALA A 234 11.87 -20.30 -0.48
N GLU A 235 11.33 -21.53 -0.39
CA GLU A 235 11.13 -22.24 0.89
C GLU A 235 12.44 -22.37 1.69
N GLU A 236 13.54 -22.73 1.04
CA GLU A 236 14.86 -22.85 1.69
C GLU A 236 15.33 -21.52 2.31
N ALA A 237 15.07 -20.39 1.65
CA ALA A 237 15.43 -19.07 2.18
C ALA A 237 14.57 -18.73 3.41
N VAL A 238 13.28 -19.08 3.37
CA VAL A 238 12.38 -18.91 4.52
C VAL A 238 12.84 -19.76 5.70
N GLU A 239 13.14 -21.05 5.49
CA GLU A 239 13.61 -21.95 6.56
C GLU A 239 14.92 -21.50 7.20
N GLN A 240 15.84 -20.94 6.40
CA GLN A 240 17.12 -20.44 6.90
C GLN A 240 16.98 -19.14 7.69
N ARG A 241 16.05 -18.25 7.30
CA ARG A 241 15.95 -16.88 7.82
C ARG A 241 14.85 -16.67 8.85
N TYR A 242 13.82 -17.51 8.86
CA TYR A 242 12.66 -17.38 9.73
C TYR A 242 12.47 -18.62 10.61
N LYS A 243 12.62 -18.46 11.92
CA LYS A 243 12.28 -19.51 12.89
C LYS A 243 10.83 -19.35 13.36
N PRO A 244 9.95 -20.32 13.10
CA PRO A 244 8.55 -20.23 13.49
C PRO A 244 8.37 -20.26 15.01
N HIS A 245 7.42 -19.48 15.53
CA HIS A 245 7.06 -19.44 16.95
C HIS A 245 6.21 -20.61 17.39
N SER A 246 5.53 -21.29 16.47
CA SER A 246 4.59 -22.39 16.73
C SER A 246 3.35 -21.98 17.53
N ASN A 247 3.19 -20.68 17.84
CA ASN A 247 2.01 -20.12 18.49
C ASN A 247 1.01 -19.53 17.47
N VAL A 248 1.38 -19.48 16.19
CA VAL A 248 0.50 -19.15 15.08
C VAL A 248 -0.13 -20.45 14.55
N PRO A 249 -1.46 -20.57 14.50
CA PRO A 249 -2.14 -21.75 13.96
C PRO A 249 -1.73 -22.11 12.51
N THR A 250 -1.06 -23.24 12.32
CA THR A 250 -0.55 -23.74 11.02
C THR A 250 -1.30 -24.94 10.43
N VAL A 251 -2.17 -25.59 11.19
CA VAL A 251 -2.85 -26.84 10.79
C VAL A 251 -3.92 -26.69 9.71
N GLN A 252 -4.24 -25.47 9.30
CA GLN A 252 -5.26 -25.22 8.29
C GLN A 252 -4.62 -25.17 6.90
N ARG A 253 -5.29 -25.72 5.88
CA ARG A 253 -4.92 -25.53 4.47
C ARG A 253 -5.78 -24.44 3.81
N ALA A 254 -7.00 -24.24 4.31
CA ALA A 254 -7.89 -23.15 3.91
C ALA A 254 -8.35 -22.33 5.14
N SER A 255 -8.57 -21.04 4.98
CA SER A 255 -9.31 -20.22 5.95
C SER A 255 -10.78 -20.18 5.54
N GLY A 256 -11.64 -20.96 6.21
CA GLY A 256 -13.03 -21.19 5.81
C GLY A 256 -13.95 -19.98 5.55
N CYS A 257 -15.05 -20.26 4.86
CA CYS A 257 -16.15 -19.35 4.50
C CYS A 257 -17.10 -19.13 5.69
N PHE A 258 -17.52 -17.88 5.94
CA PHE A 258 -18.57 -17.58 6.93
C PHE A 258 -19.72 -16.85 6.27
N SER A 259 -20.76 -17.59 5.88
CA SER A 259 -22.03 -16.96 5.57
C SER A 259 -22.59 -16.32 6.84
N ASP A 260 -22.73 -14.99 6.87
CA ASP A 260 -23.30 -14.23 7.99
C ASP A 260 -24.85 -14.28 7.95
N PHE A 261 -25.41 -15.37 7.42
CA PHE A 261 -26.84 -15.60 7.44
C PHE A 261 -27.23 -16.25 8.77
N ASP A 262 -27.46 -15.40 9.77
CA ASP A 262 -28.55 -15.63 10.72
C ASP A 262 -29.31 -14.31 10.94
N PHE A 263 -30.54 -14.29 10.44
CA PHE A 263 -31.48 -13.16 10.53
C PHE A 263 -31.93 -12.85 11.98
N ASP A 264 -31.48 -13.62 12.97
CA ASP A 264 -32.05 -13.62 14.32
C ASP A 264 -31.13 -13.02 15.41
N GLY A 265 -30.04 -12.36 15.04
CA GLY A 265 -29.25 -11.54 15.99
C GLY A 265 -28.41 -12.34 17.00
N GLU A 266 -28.48 -13.67 17.00
CA GLU A 266 -27.46 -14.54 17.56
C GLU A 266 -26.47 -14.91 16.45
N ARG A 267 -25.20 -14.52 16.62
CA ARG A 267 -24.12 -14.92 15.71
C ARG A 267 -23.85 -16.41 15.89
N THR A 268 -24.61 -17.26 15.24
CA THR A 268 -24.28 -18.68 15.17
C THR A 268 -23.15 -18.83 14.17
N VAL A 269 -21.94 -19.09 14.68
CA VAL A 269 -20.80 -19.44 13.83
C VAL A 269 -21.08 -20.82 13.24
N LEU A 270 -21.74 -20.86 12.08
CA LEU A 270 -21.88 -22.07 11.29
C LEU A 270 -20.54 -22.34 10.63
N PHE A 271 -19.69 -23.06 11.35
CA PHE A 271 -18.51 -23.66 10.76
C PHE A 271 -18.95 -24.64 9.68
N CYS A 272 -18.68 -24.32 8.42
CA CYS A 272 -18.88 -25.31 7.38
C CYS A 272 -17.79 -26.38 7.57
N ASN A 273 -18.19 -27.63 7.83
CA ASN A 273 -17.23 -28.75 7.89
C ASN A 273 -16.34 -28.81 6.63
N LYS A 274 -16.82 -28.25 5.51
CA LYS A 274 -16.09 -28.10 4.23
C LYS A 274 -14.76 -27.34 4.34
N ASP A 275 -14.59 -26.48 5.34
CA ASP A 275 -13.43 -25.61 5.49
C ASP A 275 -12.25 -26.24 6.22
N PHE A 276 -12.44 -27.46 6.74
CA PHE A 276 -11.47 -28.15 7.59
C PHE A 276 -11.11 -29.55 7.05
N PHE A 277 -11.44 -29.84 5.79
CA PHE A 277 -11.01 -31.09 5.18
C PHE A 277 -9.56 -30.99 4.69
N ASP A 278 -8.74 -31.92 5.17
CA ASP A 278 -7.54 -32.31 4.45
C ASP A 278 -7.98 -33.19 3.27
N PHE A 279 -8.19 -32.59 2.10
CA PHE A 279 -8.64 -33.28 0.88
C PHE A 279 -7.73 -34.47 0.48
N ASP A 280 -6.50 -34.52 1.00
CA ASP A 280 -5.54 -35.61 0.79
C ASP A 280 -5.75 -36.84 1.67
N SER A 281 -6.58 -36.77 2.72
CA SER A 281 -6.71 -37.88 3.67
C SER A 281 -8.07 -38.58 3.53
N THR A 282 -8.04 -39.88 3.23
CA THR A 282 -9.20 -40.77 3.20
C THR A 282 -9.90 -40.93 4.57
N ASN A 283 -9.40 -40.26 5.61
CA ASN A 283 -9.98 -40.24 6.95
C ASN A 283 -10.30 -38.80 7.36
N VAL A 284 -11.56 -38.42 7.13
CA VAL A 284 -12.15 -37.20 7.68
C VAL A 284 -12.10 -37.29 9.20
N THR A 285 -11.10 -36.67 9.81
CA THR A 285 -11.05 -36.50 11.26
C THR A 285 -11.58 -35.11 11.56
N ASP A 286 -12.60 -35.02 12.40
CA ASP A 286 -13.24 -33.75 12.75
C ASP A 286 -12.23 -32.85 13.51
N ILE A 287 -11.61 -31.92 12.79
CA ILE A 287 -10.56 -31.03 13.30
C ILE A 287 -11.06 -30.19 14.50
N PHE A 288 -12.37 -29.96 14.62
CA PHE A 288 -12.95 -29.22 15.75
C PHE A 288 -12.71 -29.90 17.10
N THR A 289 -12.65 -31.23 17.13
CA THR A 289 -12.35 -31.98 18.36
C THR A 289 -10.87 -31.90 18.76
N VAL A 290 -9.98 -31.59 17.81
CA VAL A 290 -8.52 -31.62 18.00
C VAL A 290 -7.96 -30.26 18.43
N LEU A 291 -8.57 -29.14 18.03
CA LEU A 291 -7.96 -27.81 18.22
C LEU A 291 -8.16 -27.19 19.61
N GLY A 292 -9.23 -27.54 20.32
CA GLY A 292 -9.57 -26.93 21.62
C GLY A 292 -9.93 -25.44 21.52
N ASN A 293 -10.68 -24.94 22.52
CA ASN A 293 -11.27 -23.59 22.49
C ASN A 293 -10.24 -22.45 22.36
N GLY A 294 -9.02 -22.61 22.89
CA GLY A 294 -7.97 -21.60 22.84
C GLY A 294 -7.42 -21.36 21.42
N LYS A 295 -7.23 -22.41 20.61
CA LYS A 295 -6.73 -22.27 19.24
C LYS A 295 -7.79 -21.70 18.30
N MET A 296 -9.07 -21.98 18.55
CA MET A 296 -10.20 -21.38 17.84
C MET A 296 -10.22 -19.85 17.98
N LEU A 297 -9.92 -19.33 19.18
CA LEU A 297 -9.86 -17.89 19.43
C LEU A 297 -8.73 -17.23 18.62
N ALA A 298 -7.55 -17.86 18.57
CA ALA A 298 -6.42 -17.37 17.79
C ALA A 298 -6.72 -17.36 16.27
N ILE A 299 -7.43 -18.37 15.77
CA ILE A 299 -7.89 -18.44 14.36
C ILE A 299 -8.91 -17.34 14.06
N TRP A 300 -9.83 -17.06 14.98
CA TRP A 300 -10.78 -15.96 14.84
C TRP A 300 -10.09 -14.59 14.81
N GLU A 301 -9.14 -14.36 15.71
CA GLU A 301 -8.35 -13.11 15.75
C GLU A 301 -7.50 -12.93 14.49
N LEU A 302 -6.88 -14.01 14.04
CA LEU A 302 -6.19 -14.13 12.76
C LEU A 302 -7.12 -13.67 11.63
N ARG A 303 -8.33 -14.24 11.53
CA ARG A 303 -9.31 -13.96 10.48
C ARG A 303 -9.84 -12.51 10.52
N LYS A 304 -10.13 -12.00 11.72
CA LYS A 304 -10.51 -10.59 11.93
C LYS A 304 -9.40 -9.64 11.47
N ALA A 305 -8.14 -10.03 11.63
CA ALA A 305 -6.98 -9.33 11.11
C ALA A 305 -6.83 -9.48 9.58
N TYR A 306 -7.07 -10.69 9.06
CA TYR A 306 -6.85 -11.07 7.67
C TYR A 306 -7.81 -10.37 6.71
N PHE A 307 -9.12 -10.64 6.78
CA PHE A 307 -10.07 -10.10 5.82
C PHE A 307 -11.46 -10.05 6.45
N VAL A 308 -12.05 -8.86 6.43
CA VAL A 308 -13.50 -8.69 6.52
C VAL A 308 -13.86 -7.87 5.28
N ARG A 309 -13.66 -8.46 4.09
CA ARG A 309 -14.13 -7.85 2.84
C ARG A 309 -15.59 -8.27 2.68
N TYR A 310 -15.88 -9.58 2.62
CA TYR A 310 -17.26 -10.12 2.60
C TYR A 310 -17.39 -11.54 3.18
N GLU A 311 -18.65 -12.00 3.34
CA GLU A 311 -19.09 -13.26 3.94
C GLU A 311 -18.62 -14.56 3.25
N ARG A 312 -17.72 -14.50 2.24
CA ARG A 312 -17.38 -15.69 1.42
C ARG A 312 -15.92 -15.87 1.04
N ASP A 313 -15.04 -14.95 1.42
CA ASP A 313 -13.63 -15.05 1.05
C ASP A 313 -12.93 -16.16 1.86
N HIS A 314 -12.27 -17.11 1.18
CA HIS A 314 -11.33 -18.02 1.82
C HIS A 314 -9.89 -17.79 1.35
N ILE A 315 -8.90 -18.14 2.18
CA ILE A 315 -7.49 -18.14 1.78
C ILE A 315 -7.04 -19.59 1.71
N SER A 316 -6.53 -20.00 0.55
CA SER A 316 -5.86 -21.28 0.35
C SER A 316 -4.35 -21.07 0.46
N PHE A 317 -3.71 -21.85 1.31
CA PHE A 317 -2.27 -21.78 1.55
C PHE A 317 -1.59 -22.96 0.83
N SER A 318 -0.45 -22.73 0.18
CA SER A 318 0.28 -23.80 -0.51
C SER A 318 0.80 -24.88 0.44
N GLY A 319 1.06 -24.53 1.69
CA GLY A 319 1.60 -25.42 2.70
C GLY A 319 0.94 -25.28 4.07
N ARG A 320 1.71 -25.68 5.09
CA ARG A 320 1.37 -25.54 6.52
C ARG A 320 2.36 -24.60 7.22
N SER A 321 3.00 -23.71 6.47
CA SER A 321 4.04 -22.87 7.05
C SER A 321 3.42 -21.73 7.85
N GLU A 322 4.01 -21.42 9.00
CA GLU A 322 3.65 -20.25 9.79
C GLU A 322 3.85 -18.96 8.98
N PHE A 323 4.89 -18.91 8.16
CA PHE A 323 5.22 -17.77 7.30
C PHE A 323 4.06 -17.40 6.38
N GLU A 324 3.43 -18.40 5.74
CA GLU A 324 2.30 -18.21 4.84
C GLU A 324 1.13 -17.50 5.52
N ARG A 325 0.94 -17.75 6.81
CA ARG A 325 -0.11 -17.10 7.59
C ARG A 325 0.22 -15.63 7.80
N LEU A 326 1.47 -15.27 8.08
CA LEU A 326 1.83 -13.88 8.38
C LEU A 326 1.67 -12.91 7.20
N ILE A 327 1.71 -13.40 5.96
CA ILE A 327 1.59 -12.58 4.75
C ILE A 327 0.28 -11.77 4.72
N PRO A 328 -0.92 -12.38 4.83
CA PRO A 328 -2.14 -11.59 4.85
C PRO A 328 -2.29 -10.69 6.10
N VAL A 329 -1.56 -10.95 7.21
CA VAL A 329 -1.50 -10.00 8.34
C VAL A 329 -0.78 -8.75 7.87
N ALA A 330 0.41 -8.89 7.27
CA ALA A 330 1.17 -7.77 6.72
C ALA A 330 0.38 -7.03 5.63
N ALA A 331 -0.32 -7.73 4.75
CA ALA A 331 -1.15 -7.14 3.70
C ALA A 331 -2.23 -6.19 4.28
N SER A 332 -2.76 -6.49 5.47
CA SER A 332 -3.76 -5.65 6.14
C SER A 332 -3.26 -4.24 6.52
N LEU A 333 -1.94 -4.00 6.50
CA LEU A 333 -1.38 -2.65 6.68
C LEU A 333 -1.83 -1.67 5.60
N CYS A 334 -2.25 -2.15 4.43
CA CYS A 334 -2.78 -1.30 3.36
C CYS A 334 -3.99 -0.46 3.79
N TYR A 335 -4.80 -0.96 4.74
CA TYR A 335 -6.00 -0.27 5.24
C TYR A 335 -5.67 1.04 5.97
N LEU A 336 -4.41 1.24 6.40
CA LEU A 336 -3.98 2.50 7.01
C LEU A 336 -4.03 3.68 6.03
N HIS A 337 -3.86 3.40 4.74
CA HIS A 337 -3.83 4.40 3.68
C HIS A 337 -5.16 4.48 2.91
N ASN A 338 -6.06 3.52 3.11
CA ASN A 338 -7.39 3.48 2.50
C ASN A 338 -8.44 2.98 3.51
N PRO A 339 -8.79 3.78 4.54
CA PRO A 339 -9.75 3.38 5.56
C PRO A 339 -11.19 3.30 5.00
N GLU A 340 -11.51 4.11 3.99
CA GLU A 340 -12.83 4.22 3.38
C GLU A 340 -13.29 2.89 2.77
N ARG A 341 -12.35 2.05 2.34
CA ARG A 341 -12.60 0.70 1.83
C ARG A 341 -13.29 -0.25 2.82
N ARG A 342 -13.19 -0.01 4.13
CA ARG A 342 -13.95 -0.80 5.14
C ARG A 342 -15.25 -0.12 5.58
N GLY A 343 -15.66 0.96 4.92
CA GLY A 343 -16.76 1.80 5.40
C GLY A 343 -16.47 2.41 6.78
N GLY A 344 -15.19 2.47 7.16
CA GLY A 344 -14.73 2.93 8.46
C GLY A 344 -13.88 4.18 8.34
N ASP A 345 -13.86 4.98 9.39
CA ASP A 345 -12.85 6.03 9.54
C ASP A 345 -11.49 5.42 9.94
N PHE A 346 -10.45 6.24 9.88
CA PHE A 346 -9.10 5.87 10.31
C PHE A 346 -9.09 5.36 11.77
N ASP A 347 -9.90 5.94 12.65
CA ASP A 347 -9.99 5.54 14.05
C ASP A 347 -10.57 4.12 14.23
N SER A 348 -11.44 3.69 13.32
CA SER A 348 -11.96 2.33 13.27
C SER A 348 -10.88 1.34 12.87
N VAL A 349 -10.01 1.70 11.92
CA VAL A 349 -8.82 0.90 11.54
C VAL A 349 -7.84 0.79 12.72
N VAL A 350 -7.56 1.91 13.40
CA VAL A 350 -6.71 1.95 14.60
C VAL A 350 -7.25 1.04 15.70
N ARG A 351 -8.55 1.13 16.01
CA ARG A 351 -9.20 0.27 17.02
C ARG A 351 -9.21 -1.20 16.61
N LEU A 352 -9.47 -1.47 15.33
CA LEU A 352 -9.52 -2.82 14.79
C LEU A 352 -8.20 -3.56 15.00
N PHE A 353 -7.08 -2.89 14.73
CA PHE A 353 -5.75 -3.47 14.85
C PHE A 353 -5.10 -3.27 16.23
N GLY A 354 -5.82 -2.64 17.18
CA GLY A 354 -5.28 -2.35 18.51
C GLY A 354 -4.06 -1.44 18.47
N LEU A 355 -3.99 -0.53 17.49
CA LEU A 355 -2.88 0.42 17.39
C LEU A 355 -2.97 1.41 18.53
N ARG A 356 -1.85 1.65 19.21
CA ARG A 356 -1.77 2.68 20.24
C ARG A 356 -1.80 4.04 19.57
N THR A 357 -2.75 4.87 19.96
CA THR A 357 -2.72 6.28 19.62
C THR A 357 -1.72 6.97 20.53
N SER A 358 -0.63 7.44 19.95
CA SER A 358 0.30 8.32 20.64
C SER A 358 -0.35 9.69 20.82
N SER A 359 -0.36 10.25 22.04
CA SER A 359 -0.82 11.64 22.21
C SER A 359 0.11 12.60 21.46
N LEU A 360 -0.42 13.73 21.00
CA LEU A 360 0.40 14.77 20.36
C LEU A 360 1.56 15.21 21.27
N GLU A 361 1.33 15.25 22.58
CA GLU A 361 2.34 15.56 23.59
C GLU A 361 3.43 14.48 23.66
N GLN A 362 3.07 13.19 23.64
CA GLN A 362 4.03 12.09 23.60
C GLN A 362 4.83 12.06 22.31
N ALA A 363 4.21 12.43 21.18
CA ALA A 363 4.90 12.58 19.91
C ALA A 363 5.92 13.75 19.99
N ARG A 364 5.47 14.93 20.45
CA ARG A 364 6.33 16.11 20.66
C ARG A 364 7.48 15.84 21.62
N HIS A 365 7.24 15.14 22.73
CA HIS A 365 8.29 14.78 23.68
C HIS A 365 9.33 13.87 23.03
N ARG A 366 8.90 12.86 22.27
CA ARG A 366 9.82 11.97 21.55
C ARG A 366 10.61 12.68 20.47
N ASP A 367 9.97 13.60 19.75
CA ASP A 367 10.65 14.46 18.77
C ASP A 367 11.69 15.35 19.47
N GLY A 368 11.37 15.92 20.63
CA GLY A 368 12.31 16.66 21.47
C GLY A 368 13.51 15.81 21.93
N ASP A 369 13.25 14.62 22.47
CA ASP A 369 14.31 13.68 22.88
C ASP A 369 15.22 13.28 21.72
N ARG A 370 14.63 13.06 20.55
CA ARG A 370 15.36 12.71 19.33
C ARG A 370 16.16 13.88 18.80
N HIS A 371 15.59 15.08 18.80
CA HIS A 371 16.30 16.31 18.44
C HIS A 371 17.52 16.49 19.36
N GLY A 372 17.36 16.31 20.67
CA GLY A 372 18.47 16.35 21.63
C GLY A 372 19.51 15.25 21.43
N ARG A 373 19.13 14.05 20.98
CA ARG A 373 20.09 12.98 20.62
C ARG A 373 20.85 13.29 19.33
N ASN A 374 20.15 13.76 18.29
CA ASN A 374 20.76 14.12 17.00
C ASN A 374 21.75 15.27 17.17
N ARG A 375 21.39 16.25 18.00
CA ARG A 375 22.27 17.35 18.36
C ARG A 375 23.54 16.87 19.06
N ARG A 376 23.42 16.04 20.10
CA ARG A 376 24.60 15.43 20.76
C ARG A 376 25.48 14.64 19.79
N ARG A 377 24.85 13.99 18.80
CA ARG A 377 25.58 13.27 17.73
C ARG A 377 26.32 14.24 16.80
N PHE A 378 25.70 15.35 16.40
CA PHE A 378 26.34 16.41 15.61
C PHE A 378 27.58 16.95 16.35
N GLU A 379 27.41 17.35 17.60
CA GLU A 379 28.51 17.83 18.46
C GLU A 379 29.63 16.78 18.58
N SER A 380 29.28 15.50 18.74
CA SER A 380 30.26 14.41 18.81
C SER A 380 31.02 14.17 17.50
N ILE A 381 30.37 14.31 16.34
CA ILE A 381 31.00 14.11 15.03
C ILE A 381 31.96 15.26 14.71
N PHE A 382 31.55 16.48 15.03
CA PHE A 382 32.28 17.70 14.70
C PHE A 382 33.21 18.20 15.83
N LYS A 383 33.40 17.39 16.86
CA LYS A 383 34.27 17.71 17.99
C LYS A 383 35.69 18.06 17.52
N GLY A 384 36.21 19.18 17.98
CA GLY A 384 37.52 19.72 17.61
C GLY A 384 37.56 20.45 16.26
N THR A 385 36.42 20.63 15.59
CA THR A 385 36.32 21.40 14.35
C THR A 385 35.68 22.78 14.61
N CYS A 386 35.71 23.67 13.62
CA CYS A 386 35.02 24.96 13.72
C CYS A 386 33.48 24.80 13.86
N TRP A 387 32.93 23.65 13.49
CA TRP A 387 31.50 23.37 13.59
C TRP A 387 31.04 23.07 15.03
N GLU A 388 31.95 22.72 15.94
CA GLU A 388 31.64 22.54 17.38
C GLU A 388 31.23 23.86 18.05
N GLN A 389 31.68 25.00 17.51
CA GLN A 389 31.42 26.33 18.06
C GLN A 389 30.13 26.98 17.54
N LEU A 390 29.34 26.27 16.73
CA LEU A 390 28.10 26.83 16.21
C LEU A 390 27.09 27.04 17.35
N PRO A 391 26.30 28.13 17.31
CA PRO A 391 25.21 28.32 18.26
C PRO A 391 24.24 27.15 18.24
N GLU A 392 23.72 26.82 19.42
CA GLU A 392 22.77 25.71 19.61
C GLU A 392 21.59 25.76 18.64
N GLU A 393 21.05 26.96 18.43
CA GLU A 393 19.92 27.24 17.53
C GLU A 393 20.25 26.88 16.08
N LEU A 394 21.48 27.22 15.63
CA LEU A 394 21.92 26.94 14.27
C LEU A 394 22.18 25.45 14.07
N ILE A 395 22.73 24.75 15.08
CA ILE A 395 22.85 23.28 15.05
C ILE A 395 21.46 22.66 14.97
N GLY A 396 20.50 23.17 15.76
CA GLY A 396 19.09 22.76 15.70
C GLY A 396 18.51 22.90 14.29
N SER A 397 18.67 24.07 13.67
CA SER A 397 18.22 24.30 12.29
C SER A 397 18.92 23.38 11.28
N ILE A 398 20.24 23.19 11.38
CA ILE A 398 20.98 22.26 10.49
C ILE A 398 20.43 20.83 10.63
N VAL A 399 20.20 20.37 11.86
CA VAL A 399 19.65 19.04 12.15
C VAL A 399 18.19 18.91 11.67
N GLU A 400 17.41 19.99 11.67
CA GLU A 400 16.07 20.04 11.10
C GLU A 400 16.07 20.07 9.56
N PHE A 401 17.07 20.69 8.95
CA PHE A 401 17.27 20.70 7.49
C PHE A 401 17.74 19.36 6.94
N LEU A 402 18.32 18.49 7.77
CA LEU A 402 18.54 17.10 7.38
C LEU A 402 17.16 16.45 7.16
N PRO A 403 16.92 15.79 6.02
CA PRO A 403 15.62 15.22 5.69
C PRO A 403 15.17 14.27 6.81
N ASN A 404 14.33 14.79 7.71
CA ASN A 404 13.59 13.97 8.64
C ASN A 404 12.41 13.44 7.85
N PRO A 405 12.24 12.12 7.69
CA PRO A 405 11.01 11.60 7.11
C PRO A 405 9.87 12.16 7.95
N GLN A 406 8.92 12.88 7.34
CA GLN A 406 7.74 13.38 8.03
C GLN A 406 7.02 12.16 8.64
N ARG A 407 7.10 11.99 9.97
CA ARG A 407 6.57 10.77 10.64
C ARG A 407 5.15 10.94 11.15
N HIS A 408 4.68 12.16 11.27
CA HIS A 408 3.37 12.44 11.85
C HIS A 408 2.43 12.98 10.78
N ARG A 409 1.64 12.09 10.18
CA ARG A 409 0.40 12.50 9.52
C ARG A 409 -0.57 12.97 10.58
N LEU A 410 -0.77 14.28 10.65
CA LEU A 410 -1.93 14.87 11.27
C LEU A 410 -2.95 15.06 10.16
N ARG A 411 -4.06 14.32 10.19
CA ARG A 411 -5.20 14.69 9.35
C ARG A 411 -5.75 15.98 9.98
N PRO A 412 -5.83 17.11 9.26
CA PRO A 412 -6.52 18.27 9.79
C PRO A 412 -7.95 17.87 10.14
N SER A 413 -8.44 18.30 11.31
CA SER A 413 -9.86 18.16 11.65
C SER A 413 -10.65 18.84 10.53
N LYS A 414 -11.52 18.09 9.83
CA LYS A 414 -12.49 18.71 8.93
C LYS A 414 -13.20 19.81 9.74
N PRO A 415 -13.31 21.06 9.23
CA PRO A 415 -14.17 22.05 9.85
C PRO A 415 -15.55 21.43 9.98
N GLN A 416 -16.09 21.35 11.20
CA GLN A 416 -17.51 21.12 11.36
C GLN A 416 -18.21 22.34 10.76
N ALA A 417 -18.81 22.14 9.58
CA ALA A 417 -19.65 23.14 8.91
C ALA A 417 -21.05 23.13 9.53
#